data_AF-A0A954P306-F1
#
_entry.id   AF-A0A954P306-F1
#
_cell.length_a   1.000
_cell.length_b   1.000
_cell.length_c   1.000
_cell.angle_alpha   90.00
_cell.angle_beta   90.00
_cell.angle_gamma   90.00
#
_symmetry.space_group_name_H-M   'P 1'
#
loop_
_entity.id
_entity.type
_entity.pdbx_description
1 polymer ?
#
loop_
_entity_poly.entity_id
_entity_poly.type
_entity_poly.pdbx_seq_one_letter_code
_entity_poly.pdbx_strand_id
1 'polypeptide(L)'
;RNIPFTLQLLPYLDQAPLYNRFNFSQAAGGAQRSDGGPSAALYTANTDLFTTPLAAFRCPSDPIYTDPSTAGGTHYNRRNAYRTSYYYPALLREVDTCSSWGQQTGSRTVMHINGAARIADITDGTTNTMALVETPFKKNSTSYGPYWTTWVYTQAPNPVGNINRKTGCGGGGSGCPTAWGAGSAHDGGLHIGMADGSVRFLSENINSSIVSWLCNIADGNVISEF
;
A
#
# COMPACT_ATOMS: atom_id res chain seq x y z
N ARG A 1 -4.73 10.99 11.56
CA ARG A 1 -5.06 9.67 12.14
C ARG A 1 -4.61 8.61 11.15
N ASN A 2 -4.25 7.42 11.61
CA ASN A 2 -3.62 6.37 10.79
C ASN A 2 -4.64 5.50 10.04
N ILE A 3 -5.57 6.18 9.37
CA ILE A 3 -6.68 5.59 8.63
C ILE A 3 -6.21 5.34 7.19
N PRO A 4 -6.08 4.07 6.74
CA PRO A 4 -5.67 3.79 5.37
C PRO A 4 -6.79 4.11 4.38
N PHE A 5 -6.42 4.41 3.13
CA PHE A 5 -7.38 4.75 2.06
C PHE A 5 -8.36 3.60 1.78
N THR A 6 -7.95 2.37 2.00
CA THR A 6 -8.76 1.15 1.83
C THR A 6 -10.06 1.20 2.64
N LEU A 7 -10.06 1.82 3.83
CA LEU A 7 -11.28 2.01 4.62
C LEU A 7 -12.25 2.98 3.95
N GLN A 8 -11.75 3.96 3.20
CA GLN A 8 -12.59 4.90 2.46
C GLN A 8 -13.23 4.27 1.21
N LEU A 9 -12.68 3.14 0.73
CA LEU A 9 -13.23 2.41 -0.41
C LEU A 9 -14.41 1.51 -0.03
N LEU A 10 -14.58 1.15 1.24
CA LEU A 10 -15.59 0.18 1.70
C LEU A 10 -17.02 0.45 1.18
N PRO A 11 -17.55 1.69 1.18
CA PRO A 11 -18.90 1.95 0.66
C PRO A 11 -19.06 1.61 -0.82
N TYR A 12 -17.98 1.67 -1.60
CA TYR A 12 -17.94 1.37 -3.03
C TYR A 12 -17.68 -0.12 -3.32
N LEU A 13 -17.51 -0.93 -2.28
CA LEU A 13 -17.26 -2.38 -2.34
C LEU A 13 -18.39 -3.16 -1.64
N ASP A 14 -19.60 -2.58 -1.57
CA ASP A 14 -20.75 -3.13 -0.84
C ASP A 14 -20.48 -3.41 0.65
N GLN A 15 -19.51 -2.69 1.25
CA GLN A 15 -19.17 -2.77 2.67
C GLN A 15 -19.60 -1.52 3.46
N ALA A 16 -20.65 -0.83 3.01
CA ALA A 16 -21.21 0.34 3.71
C ALA A 16 -21.59 0.07 5.19
N PRO A 17 -22.18 -1.10 5.56
CA PRO A 17 -22.45 -1.39 6.97
C PRO A 17 -21.19 -1.45 7.85
N LEU A 18 -20.09 -1.97 7.31
CA LEU A 18 -18.80 -2.02 8.01
C LEU A 18 -18.19 -0.61 8.12
N TYR A 19 -18.24 0.17 7.04
CA TYR A 19 -17.79 1.57 7.03
C TYR A 19 -18.48 2.41 8.12
N ASN A 20 -19.81 2.30 8.22
CA ASN A 20 -20.61 3.07 9.17
C ASN A 20 -20.34 2.73 10.65
N ARG A 21 -19.75 1.55 10.92
CA ARG A 21 -19.32 1.16 12.26
C ARG A 21 -17.95 1.73 12.63
N PHE A 22 -17.15 2.16 11.65
CA PHE A 22 -15.81 2.68 11.89
C PHE A 22 -15.88 4.09 12.49
N ASN A 23 -15.20 4.30 13.62
CA ASN A 23 -15.13 5.60 14.26
C ASN A 23 -13.99 6.42 13.65
N PHE A 24 -14.30 7.27 12.68
CA PHE A 24 -13.35 8.17 12.02
C PHE A 24 -12.77 9.28 12.91
N SER A 25 -13.28 9.47 14.12
CA SER A 25 -12.67 10.37 15.12
C SER A 25 -11.46 9.73 15.82
N GLN A 26 -11.32 8.41 15.73
CA GLN A 26 -10.26 7.60 16.34
C GLN A 26 -9.29 7.02 15.30
N ALA A 27 -8.09 6.67 15.75
CA ALA A 27 -7.10 5.97 14.93
C ALA A 27 -7.59 4.56 14.54
N ALA A 28 -7.09 4.03 13.41
CA ALA A 28 -7.42 2.67 12.96
C ALA A 28 -6.67 1.60 13.78
N GLY A 29 -5.47 1.94 14.25
CA GLY A 29 -4.65 1.07 15.10
C GLY A 29 -3.62 1.86 15.90
N GLY A 30 -2.78 1.16 16.66
CA GLY A 30 -1.77 1.79 17.51
C GLY A 30 -0.44 2.08 16.81
N ALA A 31 -0.26 1.69 15.53
CA ALA A 31 0.98 1.94 14.81
C ALA A 31 1.19 3.44 14.58
N GLN A 32 2.37 3.90 14.97
CA GLN A 32 2.86 5.25 14.76
C GLN A 32 4.32 5.17 14.33
N ARG A 33 4.80 6.24 13.70
CA ARG A 33 6.22 6.39 13.43
C ARG A 33 6.81 7.42 14.40
N SER A 34 7.99 7.10 14.94
CA SER A 34 8.70 7.84 15.98
C SER A 34 8.92 9.34 15.70
N ASP A 35 9.04 9.75 14.43
CA ASP A 35 9.52 11.10 14.04
C ASP A 35 8.60 11.81 13.05
N GLY A 36 7.34 11.36 12.94
CA GLY A 36 6.37 11.89 11.98
C GLY A 36 5.58 10.76 11.32
N GLY A 37 4.29 11.00 11.06
CA GLY A 37 3.38 9.96 10.58
C GLY A 37 1.98 10.17 11.16
N PRO A 38 1.01 9.34 10.77
CA PRO A 38 -0.35 9.55 11.23
C PRO A 38 -0.52 9.18 12.72
N SER A 39 -1.17 10.07 13.49
CA SER A 39 -1.42 9.85 14.93
C SER A 39 -2.15 8.55 15.22
N ALA A 40 -1.66 7.83 16.24
CA ALA A 40 -2.21 6.60 16.82
C ALA A 40 -2.97 6.84 18.14
N ALA A 41 -3.25 8.10 18.51
CA ALA A 41 -3.98 8.39 19.73
C ALA A 41 -5.41 7.83 19.65
N LEU A 42 -5.83 7.08 20.67
CA LEU A 42 -7.17 6.50 20.85
C LEU A 42 -7.63 5.66 19.65
N TYR A 43 -7.41 4.35 19.69
CA TYR A 43 -7.78 3.41 18.62
C TYR A 43 -8.70 2.27 19.07
N THR A 44 -9.06 2.19 20.36
CA THR A 44 -9.80 1.07 20.95
C THR A 44 -11.21 0.91 20.40
N ALA A 45 -11.85 1.98 19.91
CA ALA A 45 -13.17 1.87 19.28
C ALA A 45 -13.13 1.07 17.95
N ASN A 46 -11.96 0.96 17.33
CA ASN A 46 -11.80 0.35 16.01
C ASN A 46 -11.11 -1.03 16.03
N THR A 47 -10.55 -1.47 17.16
CA THR A 47 -9.64 -2.64 17.22
C THR A 47 -10.25 -3.98 16.87
N ASP A 48 -11.56 -4.14 17.05
CA ASP A 48 -12.26 -5.41 16.88
C ASP A 48 -13.42 -5.30 15.87
N LEU A 49 -13.42 -4.24 15.04
CA LEU A 49 -14.43 -4.05 13.99
C LEU A 49 -14.30 -5.05 12.84
N PHE A 50 -13.07 -5.45 12.54
CA PHE A 50 -12.75 -6.30 11.39
C PHE A 50 -12.58 -7.74 11.84
N THR A 51 -13.57 -8.58 11.51
CA THR A 51 -13.61 -9.98 11.95
C THR A 51 -13.39 -10.96 10.82
N THR A 52 -13.49 -10.53 9.55
CA THR A 52 -13.33 -11.37 8.37
C THR A 52 -12.46 -10.69 7.30
N PRO A 53 -11.65 -11.47 6.54
CA PRO A 53 -10.95 -10.93 5.38
C PRO A 53 -11.95 -10.53 4.29
N LEU A 54 -11.67 -9.43 3.58
CA LEU A 54 -12.44 -9.00 2.43
C LEU A 54 -11.74 -9.46 1.14
N ALA A 55 -12.44 -10.26 0.33
CA ALA A 55 -11.90 -10.78 -0.92
C ALA A 55 -11.45 -9.67 -1.89
N ALA A 56 -12.13 -8.52 -1.88
CA ALA A 56 -11.79 -7.35 -2.71
C ALA A 56 -10.38 -6.80 -2.44
N PHE A 57 -9.79 -7.04 -1.26
CA PHE A 57 -8.43 -6.61 -0.93
C PHE A 57 -7.39 -7.71 -1.09
N ARG A 58 -7.77 -8.88 -1.61
CA ARG A 58 -6.89 -10.03 -1.71
C ARG A 58 -6.79 -10.52 -3.15
N CYS A 59 -5.57 -10.64 -3.64
CA CYS A 59 -5.33 -11.36 -4.87
C CYS A 59 -5.58 -12.86 -4.66
N PRO A 60 -6.40 -13.54 -5.49
CA PRO A 60 -6.68 -14.97 -5.35
C PRO A 60 -5.44 -15.86 -5.44
N SER A 61 -4.38 -15.40 -6.13
CA SER A 61 -3.11 -16.11 -6.26
C SER A 61 -2.19 -15.95 -5.04
N ASP A 62 -2.45 -14.97 -4.17
CA ASP A 62 -1.61 -14.69 -3.01
C ASP A 62 -1.93 -15.69 -1.87
N PRO A 63 -0.95 -16.52 -1.45
CA PRO A 63 -1.16 -17.49 -0.39
C PRO A 63 -1.52 -16.81 0.94
N ILE A 64 -2.35 -17.48 1.74
CA ILE A 64 -2.71 -16.99 3.08
C ILE A 64 -1.43 -16.80 3.91
N TYR A 65 -1.31 -15.67 4.60
CA TYR A 65 -0.14 -15.38 5.42
C TYR A 65 -0.46 -14.60 6.69
N THR A 66 -0.55 -15.32 7.81
CA THR A 66 -0.57 -14.77 9.18
C THR A 66 -1.67 -13.73 9.47
N ASP A 67 -2.83 -13.90 8.84
CA ASP A 67 -4.04 -13.11 9.08
C ASP A 67 -5.09 -13.93 9.87
N PRO A 68 -5.83 -13.31 10.81
CA PRO A 68 -5.63 -11.95 11.31
C PRO A 68 -4.31 -11.83 12.08
N SER A 69 -3.71 -10.65 12.01
CA SER A 69 -2.40 -10.37 12.59
C SER A 69 -2.51 -9.40 13.75
N THR A 70 -1.87 -9.73 14.87
CA THR A 70 -1.76 -8.88 16.05
C THR A 70 -0.29 -8.74 16.44
N ALA A 71 0.16 -7.51 16.66
CA ALA A 71 1.50 -7.22 17.14
C ALA A 71 1.53 -5.91 17.93
N GLY A 72 2.50 -5.81 18.84
CA GLY A 72 2.80 -4.57 19.58
C GLY A 72 3.91 -3.74 18.93
N GLY A 73 4.50 -2.86 19.73
CA GLY A 73 5.62 -1.99 19.32
C GLY A 73 5.18 -0.76 18.52
N THR A 74 5.96 0.32 18.58
CA THR A 74 5.59 1.62 18.04
C THR A 74 5.22 1.57 16.56
N HIS A 75 6.08 1.01 15.70
CA HIS A 75 5.94 1.09 14.23
C HIS A 75 5.00 0.08 13.58
N TYR A 76 4.70 -1.03 14.26
CA TYR A 76 3.97 -2.18 13.69
C TYR A 76 2.73 -2.57 14.50
N ASN A 77 2.35 -1.75 15.48
CA ASN A 77 1.21 -2.04 16.34
C ASN A 77 -0.08 -2.18 15.54
N ARG A 78 -0.74 -3.31 15.72
CA ARG A 78 -1.99 -3.66 15.08
C ARG A 78 -2.68 -4.73 15.91
N ARG A 79 -4.00 -4.76 15.82
CA ARG A 79 -4.84 -5.76 16.48
C ARG A 79 -5.86 -6.27 15.47
N ASN A 80 -5.95 -7.59 15.33
CA ASN A 80 -6.86 -8.27 14.41
C ASN A 80 -6.81 -7.72 12.97
N ALA A 81 -5.61 -7.38 12.49
CA ALA A 81 -5.44 -6.74 11.19
C ALA A 81 -5.36 -7.76 10.04
N TYR A 82 -5.92 -7.41 8.90
CA TYR A 82 -5.95 -8.24 7.69
C TYR A 82 -5.14 -7.58 6.57
N ARG A 83 -4.33 -8.38 5.88
CA ARG A 83 -3.46 -7.90 4.80
C ARG A 83 -4.24 -7.55 3.54
N THR A 84 -3.61 -6.72 2.72
CA THR A 84 -4.09 -6.41 1.37
C THR A 84 -3.00 -6.67 0.35
N SER A 85 -3.39 -7.20 -0.81
CA SER A 85 -2.47 -7.44 -1.91
C SER A 85 -2.31 -6.16 -2.73
N TYR A 86 -3.16 -5.16 -2.51
CA TYR A 86 -3.22 -3.93 -3.29
C TYR A 86 -2.98 -2.73 -2.39
N TYR A 87 -2.03 -1.88 -2.76
CA TYR A 87 -1.79 -0.62 -2.08
C TYR A 87 -1.28 0.43 -3.06
N TYR A 88 -1.30 1.71 -2.66
CA TYR A 88 -0.74 2.73 -3.52
C TYR A 88 0.80 2.61 -3.59
N PRO A 89 1.42 2.89 -4.74
CA PRO A 89 2.87 2.82 -4.90
C PRO A 89 3.55 4.01 -4.22
N ALA A 90 4.82 3.84 -3.86
CA ALA A 90 5.69 4.92 -3.44
C ALA A 90 7.00 4.92 -4.26
N LEU A 91 7.44 6.09 -4.72
CA LEU A 91 8.70 6.26 -5.47
C LEU A 91 9.93 6.06 -4.58
N LEU A 92 9.86 6.59 -3.38
CA LEU A 92 10.81 6.37 -2.30
C LEU A 92 10.12 5.51 -1.24
N ARG A 93 10.89 4.85 -0.36
CA ARG A 93 10.23 4.28 0.81
C ARG A 93 9.64 5.46 1.56
N GLU A 94 8.32 5.48 1.79
CA GLU A 94 7.66 6.61 2.47
C GLU A 94 8.30 6.96 3.80
N VAL A 95 8.98 5.97 4.37
CA VAL A 95 9.71 6.12 5.61
C VAL A 95 11.02 6.89 5.44
N ASP A 96 11.63 6.93 4.27
CA ASP A 96 12.88 7.68 4.11
C ASP A 96 12.61 9.19 4.10
N THR A 97 11.37 9.62 3.83
CA THR A 97 11.04 11.04 3.58
C THR A 97 10.33 11.76 4.73
N CYS A 98 9.71 11.02 5.69
CA CYS A 98 8.96 11.57 6.83
C CYS A 98 7.90 12.63 6.47
N SER A 99 7.47 12.71 5.22
CA SER A 99 6.72 13.86 4.70
C SER A 99 5.33 13.46 4.26
N SER A 100 4.41 14.41 4.41
CA SER A 100 3.06 14.29 3.87
C SER A 100 3.04 14.47 2.35
N TRP A 101 1.96 14.07 1.70
CA TRP A 101 1.76 14.24 0.26
C TRP A 101 2.06 15.67 -0.22
N GLY A 102 1.55 16.68 0.49
CA GLY A 102 1.71 18.09 0.13
C GLY A 102 3.16 18.60 0.23
N GLN A 103 4.03 17.89 0.95
CA GLN A 103 5.44 18.22 1.11
C GLN A 103 6.35 17.54 0.07
N GLN A 104 5.85 16.56 -0.70
CA GLN A 104 6.65 15.95 -1.76
C GLN A 104 6.88 16.93 -2.91
N THR A 105 8.12 16.97 -3.40
CA THR A 105 8.53 17.69 -4.60
C THR A 105 9.16 16.69 -5.57
N GLY A 106 8.63 16.60 -6.80
CA GLY A 106 9.16 15.70 -7.83
C GLY A 106 8.91 14.20 -7.64
N SER A 107 8.39 13.76 -6.49
CA SER A 107 8.08 12.34 -6.21
C SER A 107 6.62 12.13 -5.79
N ARG A 108 5.69 12.94 -6.31
CA ARG A 108 4.27 12.85 -5.94
C ARG A 108 3.64 11.67 -6.67
N THR A 109 3.06 10.78 -5.88
CA THR A 109 2.18 9.70 -6.32
C THR A 109 0.71 10.11 -6.17
N VAL A 110 -0.22 9.31 -6.69
CA VAL A 110 -1.67 9.59 -6.56
C VAL A 110 -2.09 9.70 -5.10
N MET A 111 -1.60 8.80 -4.25
CA MET A 111 -1.87 8.76 -2.82
C MET A 111 -0.56 8.66 -2.05
N HIS A 112 -0.50 9.31 -0.88
CA HIS A 112 0.63 9.23 0.03
C HIS A 112 0.18 9.51 1.47
N ILE A 113 1.12 9.61 2.41
CA ILE A 113 0.81 9.88 3.81
C ILE A 113 0.12 11.25 3.93
N ASN A 114 -1.04 11.27 4.60
CA ASN A 114 -1.82 12.48 4.89
C ASN A 114 -2.13 13.36 3.65
N GLY A 115 -2.34 12.74 2.49
CA GLY A 115 -2.88 13.45 1.34
C GLY A 115 -2.88 12.62 0.05
N ALA A 116 -3.53 13.18 -0.95
CA ALA A 116 -3.68 12.58 -2.27
C ALA A 116 -3.83 13.69 -3.30
N ALA A 117 -3.53 13.35 -4.55
CA ALA A 117 -3.74 14.19 -5.71
C ALA A 117 -5.23 14.42 -5.97
N ARG A 118 -5.59 15.63 -6.42
CA ARG A 118 -6.82 15.81 -7.19
C ARG A 118 -6.59 15.24 -8.58
N ILE A 119 -7.65 14.85 -9.29
CA ILE A 119 -7.54 14.41 -10.69
C ILE A 119 -6.82 15.45 -11.55
N ALA A 120 -7.09 16.74 -11.33
CA ALA A 120 -6.43 17.84 -12.04
C ALA A 120 -4.92 17.98 -11.73
N ASP A 121 -4.42 17.40 -10.63
CA ASP A 121 -3.00 17.39 -10.30
C ASP A 121 -2.23 16.28 -11.07
N ILE A 122 -2.94 15.36 -11.73
CA ILE A 122 -2.38 14.24 -12.51
C ILE A 122 -2.17 14.70 -13.95
N THR A 123 -1.14 15.51 -14.16
CA THR A 123 -0.86 16.15 -15.46
C THR A 123 -0.22 15.22 -16.48
N ASP A 124 0.40 14.12 -16.05
CA ASP A 124 0.97 13.11 -16.97
C ASP A 124 -0.11 12.20 -17.58
N GLY A 125 -1.36 12.37 -17.15
CA GLY A 125 -2.53 11.66 -17.63
C GLY A 125 -2.94 10.50 -16.72
N THR A 126 -4.23 10.41 -16.40
CA THR A 126 -4.77 9.37 -15.51
C THR A 126 -4.59 7.95 -16.04
N THR A 127 -4.48 7.79 -17.36
CA THR A 127 -4.20 6.52 -18.03
C THR A 127 -2.73 6.11 -17.94
N ASN A 128 -1.84 7.02 -17.57
CA ASN A 128 -0.38 6.83 -17.50
C ASN A 128 0.15 6.94 -16.07
N THR A 129 -0.73 7.05 -15.09
CA THR A 129 -0.36 7.16 -13.68
C THR A 129 -0.96 6.00 -12.90
N MET A 130 -0.10 5.27 -12.22
CA MET A 130 -0.42 4.16 -11.33
C MET A 130 -1.00 4.68 -10.01
N ALA A 131 -2.21 4.24 -9.69
CA ALA A 131 -2.86 4.52 -8.40
C ALA A 131 -2.65 3.37 -7.40
N LEU A 132 -2.61 2.13 -7.87
CA LEU A 132 -2.47 0.92 -7.06
C LEU A 132 -1.47 -0.05 -7.69
N VAL A 133 -0.76 -0.78 -6.84
CA VAL A 133 0.18 -1.84 -7.24
C VAL A 133 0.04 -3.04 -6.32
N GLU A 134 0.26 -4.22 -6.90
CA GLU A 134 0.29 -5.45 -6.13
C GLU A 134 1.54 -5.59 -5.25
N THR A 135 1.34 -6.24 -4.10
CA THR A 135 2.39 -6.55 -3.14
C THR A 135 2.02 -7.84 -2.40
N PRO A 136 2.93 -8.84 -2.29
CA PRO A 136 2.56 -10.14 -1.75
C PRO A 136 2.44 -10.10 -0.22
N PHE A 137 1.54 -10.89 0.34
CA PHE A 137 1.33 -10.93 1.79
C PHE A 137 2.58 -11.39 2.57
N LYS A 138 3.27 -12.42 2.06
CA LYS A 138 4.45 -12.99 2.72
C LYS A 138 5.65 -12.07 2.55
N LYS A 139 6.02 -11.40 3.64
CA LYS A 139 7.27 -10.63 3.75
C LYS A 139 8.33 -11.38 4.55
N ASN A 140 9.56 -10.87 4.54
CA ASN A 140 10.66 -11.40 5.35
C ASN A 140 10.48 -11.26 6.88
N SER A 141 9.43 -10.57 7.34
CA SER A 141 8.96 -10.54 8.72
C SER A 141 7.43 -10.60 8.76
N THR A 142 6.86 -11.29 9.75
CA THR A 142 5.41 -11.32 10.00
C THR A 142 4.87 -9.98 10.51
N SER A 143 5.74 -9.05 10.92
CA SER A 143 5.37 -7.70 11.37
C SER A 143 5.04 -6.73 10.23
N TYR A 144 5.47 -7.04 9.00
CA TYR A 144 5.29 -6.13 7.88
C TYR A 144 3.91 -6.24 7.25
N GLY A 145 3.45 -5.12 6.71
CA GLY A 145 2.18 -4.99 5.99
C GLY A 145 2.33 -5.15 4.47
N PRO A 146 1.41 -4.55 3.69
CA PRO A 146 0.30 -3.68 4.13
C PRO A 146 -0.90 -4.42 4.74
N TYR A 147 -1.74 -3.66 5.42
CA TYR A 147 -3.04 -4.10 5.94
C TYR A 147 -4.13 -3.14 5.45
N TRP A 148 -5.29 -3.66 5.05
CA TRP A 148 -6.39 -2.77 4.65
C TRP A 148 -7.14 -2.19 5.85
N THR A 149 -7.02 -2.83 7.03
CA THR A 149 -7.75 -2.44 8.24
C THR A 149 -7.05 -1.35 9.06
N THR A 150 -5.72 -1.24 8.93
CA THR A 150 -4.91 -0.29 9.69
C THR A 150 -3.66 0.08 8.93
N TRP A 151 -3.20 1.30 9.12
CA TRP A 151 -1.88 1.74 8.72
C TRP A 151 -0.79 1.06 9.56
N VAL A 152 0.36 0.77 8.96
CA VAL A 152 1.61 0.39 9.63
C VAL A 152 2.79 1.04 8.89
N TYR A 153 3.97 1.08 9.52
CA TYR A 153 5.18 1.70 8.95
C TYR A 153 5.60 1.16 7.57
N THR A 154 5.19 -0.05 7.19
CA THR A 154 5.65 -0.78 6.00
C THR A 154 4.56 -0.98 4.95
N GLN A 155 3.66 -0.02 4.82
CA GLN A 155 2.45 -0.17 4.00
C GLN A 155 2.67 -0.01 2.49
N ALA A 156 3.43 0.99 2.05
CA ALA A 156 3.45 1.38 0.64
C ALA A 156 4.58 0.67 -0.11
N PRO A 157 4.28 -0.23 -1.04
CA PRO A 157 5.30 -0.86 -1.87
C PRO A 157 6.04 0.15 -2.74
N ASN A 158 7.33 -0.08 -2.94
CA ASN A 158 8.18 0.65 -3.87
C ASN A 158 8.47 -0.27 -5.08
N PRO A 159 7.71 -0.12 -6.19
CA PRO A 159 7.90 -0.96 -7.38
C PRO A 159 9.16 -0.60 -8.18
N VAL A 160 9.75 0.59 -7.99
CA VAL A 160 11.00 1.02 -8.64
C VAL A 160 12.18 0.14 -8.18
N GLY A 161 12.11 -0.43 -6.97
CA GLY A 161 13.12 -1.32 -6.39
C GLY A 161 13.22 -2.73 -7.00
N ASN A 162 12.57 -2.95 -8.15
CA ASN A 162 12.28 -4.19 -8.88
C ASN A 162 11.02 -4.93 -8.39
N ILE A 163 10.20 -5.33 -9.37
CA ILE A 163 9.01 -6.18 -9.22
C ILE A 163 9.44 -7.61 -8.90
N ASN A 164 8.69 -8.31 -8.04
CA ASN A 164 8.94 -9.70 -7.64
C ASN A 164 10.33 -9.97 -7.01
N ARG A 165 11.04 -8.90 -6.62
CA ARG A 165 12.39 -9.02 -6.06
C ARG A 165 12.36 -9.68 -4.69
N LYS A 166 13.02 -10.84 -4.62
CA LYS A 166 13.27 -11.56 -3.37
C LYS A 166 14.63 -11.14 -2.81
N THR A 167 14.66 -10.79 -1.54
CA THR A 167 15.89 -10.30 -0.86
C THR A 167 16.31 -11.17 0.33
N GLY A 168 15.45 -12.11 0.75
CA GLY A 168 15.71 -13.11 1.80
C GLY A 168 14.72 -13.01 2.96
N CYS A 169 14.25 -14.14 3.48
CA CYS A 169 13.43 -14.24 4.70
C CYS A 169 14.36 -14.39 5.93
N GLY A 170 13.99 -13.79 7.07
CA GLY A 170 14.85 -13.62 8.26
C GLY A 170 15.77 -14.80 8.62
N GLY A 171 17.08 -14.57 8.55
CA GLY A 171 18.09 -15.51 9.06
C GLY A 171 18.69 -16.47 8.03
N GLY A 172 18.61 -16.21 6.72
CA GLY A 172 19.47 -16.86 5.71
C GLY A 172 18.79 -17.68 4.62
N GLY A 173 17.46 -17.60 4.46
CA GLY A 173 16.76 -18.26 3.35
C GLY A 173 16.35 -17.30 2.23
N SER A 174 16.63 -17.64 0.97
CA SER A 174 16.07 -16.95 -0.22
C SER A 174 14.57 -17.24 -0.35
N GLY A 175 13.73 -16.25 -0.68
CA GLY A 175 12.33 -16.53 -1.05
C GLY A 175 11.27 -15.45 -0.83
N CYS A 176 11.53 -14.44 0.02
CA CYS A 176 10.55 -13.39 0.36
C CYS A 176 11.02 -12.00 -0.11
N PRO A 177 10.09 -11.09 -0.45
CA PRO A 177 10.40 -9.68 -0.62
C PRO A 177 10.65 -8.97 0.71
N THR A 178 11.25 -7.78 0.62
CA THR A 178 11.32 -6.83 1.74
C THR A 178 9.93 -6.33 2.13
N ALA A 179 9.85 -5.62 3.25
CA ALA A 179 8.67 -4.86 3.66
C ALA A 179 7.98 -4.10 2.51
N TRP A 180 8.75 -3.41 1.66
CA TRP A 180 8.24 -2.54 0.59
C TRP A 180 8.30 -3.17 -0.80
N GLY A 181 8.55 -4.48 -0.92
CA GLY A 181 8.65 -5.11 -2.24
C GLY A 181 7.27 -5.17 -2.92
N ALA A 182 7.17 -4.57 -4.11
CA ALA A 182 6.05 -4.81 -5.03
C ALA A 182 6.19 -6.18 -5.69
N GLY A 183 5.08 -6.84 -5.97
CA GLY A 183 5.09 -8.17 -6.57
C GLY A 183 3.76 -8.88 -6.46
N SER A 184 3.68 -10.02 -7.13
CA SER A 184 2.52 -10.91 -7.10
C SER A 184 2.98 -12.37 -7.24
N ALA A 185 2.03 -13.30 -7.15
CA ALA A 185 2.25 -14.70 -7.50
C ALA A 185 1.94 -15.01 -8.98
N HIS A 186 1.62 -13.99 -9.79
CA HIS A 186 1.41 -14.15 -11.23
C HIS A 186 2.74 -14.35 -11.95
N ASP A 187 2.72 -15.18 -12.99
CA ASP A 187 3.90 -15.45 -13.81
C ASP A 187 4.35 -14.18 -14.54
N GLY A 188 5.61 -13.81 -14.36
CA GLY A 188 6.28 -12.75 -15.13
C GLY A 188 5.96 -11.31 -14.73
N GLY A 189 5.23 -11.05 -13.65
CA GLY A 189 4.90 -9.68 -13.27
C GLY A 189 3.84 -9.51 -12.20
N LEU A 190 3.10 -8.41 -12.28
CA LEU A 190 2.02 -8.06 -11.36
C LEU A 190 0.95 -7.22 -12.06
N HIS A 191 -0.21 -7.05 -11.43
CA HIS A 191 -1.23 -6.09 -11.87
C HIS A 191 -1.07 -4.73 -11.20
N ILE A 192 -1.33 -3.69 -11.98
CA ILE A 192 -1.42 -2.30 -11.51
C ILE A 192 -2.82 -1.75 -11.79
N GLY A 193 -3.33 -0.95 -10.85
CA GLY A 193 -4.52 -0.13 -11.05
C GLY A 193 -4.10 1.29 -11.42
N MET A 194 -4.62 1.79 -12.53
CA MET A 194 -4.34 3.12 -13.04
C MET A 194 -5.29 4.15 -12.41
N ALA A 195 -4.94 5.44 -12.46
CA ALA A 195 -5.73 6.52 -11.88
C ALA A 195 -7.07 6.76 -12.60
N ASP A 196 -7.21 6.27 -13.84
CA ASP A 196 -8.48 6.24 -14.59
C ASP A 196 -9.37 5.02 -14.24
N GLY A 197 -8.90 4.11 -13.38
CA GLY A 197 -9.59 2.89 -13.00
C GLY A 197 -9.32 1.69 -13.91
N SER A 198 -8.53 1.85 -14.99
CA SER A 198 -8.09 0.72 -15.80
C SER A 198 -7.08 -0.16 -15.04
N VAL A 199 -6.99 -1.43 -15.44
CA VAL A 199 -6.01 -2.39 -14.87
C VAL A 199 -5.06 -2.79 -15.99
N ARG A 200 -3.77 -2.82 -15.69
CA ARG A 200 -2.72 -3.24 -16.61
C ARG A 200 -1.82 -4.28 -15.97
N PHE A 201 -1.25 -5.16 -16.78
CA PHE A 201 -0.19 -6.06 -16.33
C PHE A 201 1.17 -5.38 -16.52
N LEU A 202 2.03 -5.49 -15.52
CA LEU A 202 3.37 -4.91 -15.53
C LEU A 202 4.40 -6.02 -15.42
N SER A 203 5.21 -6.17 -16.48
CA SER A 203 6.27 -7.17 -16.54
C SER A 203 7.32 -6.95 -15.45
N GLU A 204 7.81 -8.03 -14.84
CA GLU A 204 8.92 -7.96 -13.89
C GLU A 204 10.26 -7.55 -14.52
N ASN A 205 10.35 -7.63 -15.86
CA ASN A 205 11.51 -7.22 -16.65
C ASN A 205 11.41 -5.77 -17.17
N ILE A 206 10.36 -5.02 -16.80
CA ILE A 206 10.18 -3.65 -17.24
C ILE A 206 11.35 -2.75 -16.78
N ASN A 207 11.68 -1.75 -17.59
CA ASN A 207 12.64 -0.72 -17.20
C ASN A 207 12.15 0.04 -15.96
N SER A 208 12.96 0.10 -14.92
CA SER A 208 12.63 0.78 -13.65
C SER A 208 12.33 2.27 -13.82
N SER A 209 12.84 2.91 -14.88
CA SER A 209 12.51 4.29 -15.24
C SER A 209 11.04 4.43 -15.62
N ILE A 210 10.50 3.49 -16.41
CA ILE A 210 9.07 3.47 -16.76
C ILE A 210 8.23 3.28 -15.51
N VAL A 211 8.64 2.39 -14.60
CA VAL A 211 7.94 2.20 -13.31
C VAL A 211 7.94 3.49 -12.49
N SER A 212 9.06 4.21 -12.46
CA SER A 212 9.15 5.50 -11.80
C SER A 212 8.20 6.52 -12.41
N TRP A 213 8.15 6.62 -13.74
CA TRP A 213 7.25 7.53 -14.44
C TRP A 213 5.78 7.19 -14.19
N LEU A 214 5.43 5.91 -14.22
CA LEU A 214 4.08 5.44 -13.87
C LEU A 214 3.69 5.81 -12.44
N CYS A 215 4.64 5.84 -11.49
CA CYS A 215 4.33 6.21 -10.11
C CYS A 215 4.10 7.72 -9.95
N ASN A 216 4.68 8.56 -10.81
CA ASN A 216 4.58 10.02 -10.70
C ASN A 216 3.26 10.54 -11.28
N ILE A 217 2.78 11.65 -10.75
CA ILE A 217 1.58 12.33 -11.26
C ILE A 217 1.91 13.46 -12.25
N ALA A 218 3.13 14.00 -12.22
CA ALA A 218 3.50 15.25 -12.89
C ALA A 218 5.02 15.40 -13.11
N ASP A 219 5.68 14.37 -13.66
CA ASP A 219 7.08 14.43 -14.07
C ASP A 219 7.30 14.80 -15.55
N GLY A 220 6.25 14.79 -16.36
CA GLY A 220 6.26 15.18 -17.77
C GLY A 220 6.97 14.19 -18.71
N ASN A 221 7.32 12.98 -18.24
CA ASN A 221 7.94 11.97 -19.10
C ASN A 221 6.89 11.28 -19.96
N VAL A 222 7.25 11.00 -21.21
CA VAL A 222 6.40 10.27 -22.13
C VAL A 222 6.61 8.77 -21.95
N ILE A 223 5.54 8.05 -21.65
CA ILE A 223 5.54 6.60 -21.48
C ILE A 223 5.07 5.96 -22.79
N SER A 224 5.93 5.16 -23.42
CA SER A 224 5.55 4.30 -24.55
C SER A 224 4.71 3.11 -24.08
N GLU A 225 4.21 2.28 -25.00
CA GLU A 225 3.62 1.00 -24.62
C GLU A 225 4.64 0.13 -23.85
N PHE A 226 4.15 -0.59 -22.84
CA PHE A 226 4.91 -1.42 -21.91
C PHE A 226 4.15 -2.68 -21.50
#